data_AF-A0AAW8B888-F1
#
_entry.id   AF-A0AAW8B888-F1
#
_cell.length_a   1.000
_cell.length_b   1.000
_cell.length_c   1.000
_cell.angle_alpha   90.00
_cell.angle_beta   90.00
_cell.angle_gamma   90.00
#
_symmetry.space_group_name_H-M   'P 1'
#
loop_
_entity.id
_entity.type
_entity.pdbx_description
1 polymer ?
#
loop_
_entity_poly.entity_id
_entity_poly.type
_entity_poly.pdbx_seq_one_letter_code
_entity_poly.pdbx_strand_id
1 'polypeptide(L)'
;MNFSFLLLEYLKKQASVSLSGFGTFYLRTINAVLDQEGKNILPPGAEVAFKTESSGEENKFVQFLSQQKNISLIEAEIEIKKQINYWNATLYKEKKFLVEHLGTFFLEDNKMVFVGNRTENLSPSFYGLEEINISEIKNSPNRKSNSYQMSKSFIWIGALLIGVLGLTYFGVTQPEMIFGNRSFKKEIPKKEIIPIKKDSIKIDSLAAVQLKIDSLKNDSLQNAIAPVKTPANKWSSKNYSKSKWKKPKKPQNR
;
A
#
# COMPACT_ATOMS: atom_id res chain seq x y z
N MET A 1 -32.37 -9.16 38.29
CA MET A 1 -31.29 -9.02 37.29
C MET A 1 -31.73 -9.65 35.97
N ASN A 2 -31.34 -9.06 34.84
CA ASN A 2 -31.68 -9.56 33.50
C ASN A 2 -30.82 -10.79 33.14
N PHE A 3 -31.43 -11.86 32.62
CA PHE A 3 -30.73 -13.10 32.27
C PHE A 3 -29.63 -12.86 31.22
N SER A 4 -29.93 -12.06 30.19
CA SER A 4 -29.03 -11.76 29.08
C SER A 4 -27.73 -11.10 29.55
N PHE A 5 -27.84 -10.21 30.55
CA PHE A 5 -26.69 -9.54 31.18
C PHE A 5 -25.81 -10.53 31.94
N LEU A 6 -26.40 -11.47 32.69
CA LEU A 6 -25.63 -12.49 33.43
C LEU A 6 -24.95 -13.50 32.50
N LEU A 7 -25.59 -13.86 31.38
CA LEU A 7 -24.98 -14.69 30.35
C LEU A 7 -23.77 -13.98 29.71
N LEU A 8 -23.88 -12.67 29.44
CA LEU A 8 -22.76 -11.85 28.98
C LEU A 8 -21.64 -11.77 30.04
N GLU A 9 -21.96 -11.55 31.32
CA GLU A 9 -20.95 -11.49 32.39
C GLU A 9 -20.16 -12.80 32.51
N TYR A 10 -20.85 -13.94 32.39
CA TYR A 10 -20.22 -15.26 32.37
C TYR A 10 -19.35 -15.47 31.11
N LEU A 11 -19.84 -15.06 29.93
CA LEU A 11 -19.06 -15.07 28.68
C LEU A 11 -17.80 -14.21 28.77
N LYS A 12 -17.86 -13.02 29.40
CA LYS A 12 -16.70 -12.16 29.64
C LYS A 12 -15.61 -12.85 30.49
N LYS A 13 -15.99 -13.79 31.37
CA LYS A 13 -15.07 -14.55 32.23
C LYS A 13 -14.53 -15.82 31.55
N GLN A 14 -15.43 -16.69 31.07
CA GLN A 14 -15.06 -18.04 30.61
C GLN A 14 -14.98 -18.19 29.08
N ALA A 15 -15.18 -17.11 28.32
CA ALA A 15 -15.20 -17.03 26.85
C ALA A 15 -16.23 -17.91 26.12
N SER A 16 -16.89 -18.87 26.78
CA SER A 16 -17.90 -19.75 26.20
C SER A 16 -18.91 -20.25 27.23
N VAL A 17 -20.14 -20.51 26.79
CA VAL A 17 -21.22 -21.07 27.59
C VAL A 17 -22.13 -21.96 26.75
N SER A 18 -22.39 -23.17 27.23
CA SER A 18 -23.29 -24.14 26.59
C SER A 18 -24.64 -24.11 27.28
N LEU A 19 -25.72 -24.05 26.50
CA LEU A 19 -27.11 -24.06 26.98
C LEU A 19 -27.88 -25.23 26.35
N SER A 20 -28.30 -26.18 27.17
CA SER A 20 -29.06 -27.36 26.75
C SER A 20 -30.33 -26.99 25.99
N GLY A 21 -30.58 -27.64 24.85
CA GLY A 21 -31.77 -27.37 24.02
C GLY A 21 -31.76 -26.01 23.32
N PHE A 22 -30.62 -25.30 23.31
CA PHE A 22 -30.42 -24.08 22.53
C PHE A 22 -29.12 -24.12 21.72
N GLY A 23 -27.96 -24.20 22.38
CA GLY A 23 -26.64 -24.22 21.74
C GLY A 23 -25.54 -23.58 22.58
N THR A 24 -24.35 -23.41 21.98
CA THR A 24 -23.18 -22.78 22.60
C THR A 24 -23.01 -21.33 22.14
N PHE A 25 -22.97 -20.39 23.09
CA PHE A 25 -22.45 -19.04 22.86
C PHE A 25 -20.94 -19.01 23.16
N TYR A 26 -20.17 -18.22 22.41
CA TYR A 26 -18.73 -18.07 22.61
C TYR A 26 -18.25 -16.70 22.12
N LEU A 27 -17.20 -16.16 22.74
CA LEU A 27 -16.53 -14.97 22.25
C LEU A 27 -15.59 -15.34 21.11
N ARG A 28 -15.77 -14.68 19.97
CA ARG A 28 -14.93 -14.81 18.78
C ARG A 28 -14.10 -13.53 18.62
N THR A 29 -12.80 -13.69 18.40
CA THR A 29 -11.95 -12.58 17.98
C THR A 29 -12.34 -12.08 16.58
N ILE A 30 -12.51 -10.76 16.47
CA ILE A 30 -12.73 -10.05 15.21
C ILE A 30 -11.60 -9.06 14.95
N ASN A 31 -11.31 -8.84 13.67
CA ASN A 31 -10.26 -7.92 13.23
C ASN A 31 -10.71 -6.45 13.38
N ALA A 32 -9.80 -5.52 13.10
CA ALA A 32 -10.18 -4.12 12.89
C ALA A 32 -11.15 -4.02 11.71
N VAL A 33 -12.19 -3.20 11.86
CA VAL A 33 -13.28 -3.03 10.89
C VAL A 33 -13.59 -1.54 10.78
N LEU A 34 -13.86 -1.08 9.56
CA LEU A 34 -14.32 0.28 9.32
C LEU A 34 -15.77 0.42 9.81
N ASP A 35 -16.07 1.48 10.55
CA ASP A 35 -17.42 1.80 10.99
C ASP A 35 -18.40 1.98 9.81
N GLN A 36 -19.71 1.82 10.06
CA GLN A 36 -20.77 1.90 9.06
C GLN A 36 -20.76 3.23 8.27
N GLU A 37 -20.35 4.34 8.91
CA GLU A 37 -20.26 5.64 8.25
C GLU A 37 -18.93 5.88 7.50
N GLY A 38 -17.98 4.94 7.59
CA GLY A 38 -16.66 5.07 6.97
C GLY A 38 -15.72 6.09 7.64
N LYS A 39 -16.10 6.64 8.80
CA LYS A 39 -15.37 7.71 9.49
C LYS A 39 -14.27 7.19 10.42
N ASN A 40 -14.51 6.06 11.08
CA ASN A 40 -13.65 5.55 12.13
C ASN A 40 -13.20 4.11 11.82
N ILE A 41 -11.95 3.79 12.16
CA ILE A 41 -11.44 2.42 12.16
C ILE A 41 -11.60 1.88 13.59
N LEU A 42 -12.55 0.97 13.78
CA LEU A 42 -12.71 0.25 15.03
C LEU A 42 -11.53 -0.73 15.18
N PRO A 43 -10.92 -0.85 16.37
CA PRO A 43 -9.78 -1.74 16.59
C PRO A 43 -10.18 -3.22 16.44
N PRO A 44 -9.23 -4.17 16.50
CA PRO A 44 -9.57 -5.57 16.77
C PRO A 44 -10.35 -5.71 18.09
N GLY A 45 -11.07 -6.80 18.29
CA GLY A 45 -11.88 -6.98 19.49
C GLY A 45 -12.54 -8.36 19.57
N ALA A 46 -13.61 -8.45 20.37
CA ALA A 46 -14.43 -9.64 20.51
C ALA A 46 -15.86 -9.39 20.05
N GLU A 47 -16.49 -10.41 19.48
CA GLU A 47 -17.91 -10.46 19.14
C GLU A 47 -18.52 -11.69 19.81
N VAL A 48 -19.75 -11.58 20.30
CA VAL A 48 -20.50 -12.78 20.72
C VAL A 48 -20.85 -13.57 19.46
N ALA A 49 -20.53 -14.85 19.44
CA ALA A 49 -20.88 -15.77 18.35
C ALA A 49 -21.66 -16.96 18.92
N PHE A 50 -22.40 -17.65 18.05
CA PHE A 50 -23.28 -18.74 18.43
C PHE A 50 -23.07 -19.97 17.53
N LYS A 51 -23.30 -21.16 18.09
CA LYS A 51 -23.35 -22.46 17.42
C LYS A 51 -24.51 -23.26 18.00
N THR A 52 -25.33 -23.88 17.16
CA THR A 52 -26.44 -24.75 17.60
C THR A 52 -25.96 -26.00 18.36
N GLU A 53 -24.74 -26.47 18.08
CA GLU A 53 -24.14 -27.61 18.77
C GLU A 53 -23.81 -27.25 20.23
N SER A 54 -24.30 -28.03 21.21
CA SER A 54 -23.86 -27.97 22.61
C SER A 54 -22.51 -28.69 22.71
N SER A 55 -21.47 -27.96 23.13
CA SER A 55 -20.08 -28.47 23.13
C SER A 55 -19.31 -28.20 24.42
N GLY A 56 -19.98 -27.66 25.45
CA GLY A 56 -19.37 -27.31 26.74
C GLY A 56 -20.17 -27.82 27.94
N GLU A 57 -19.57 -27.69 29.13
CA GLU A 57 -20.17 -28.11 30.40
C GLU A 57 -21.27 -27.14 30.86
N GLU A 58 -22.52 -27.55 30.68
CA GLU A 58 -23.72 -26.77 31.05
C GLU A 58 -23.76 -26.42 32.56
N ASN A 59 -23.31 -27.35 33.40
CA ASN A 59 -23.32 -27.24 34.87
C ASN A 59 -22.57 -26.00 35.41
N LYS A 60 -21.54 -25.51 34.70
CA LYS A 60 -20.74 -24.35 35.14
C LYS A 60 -21.54 -23.05 35.12
N PHE A 61 -22.45 -22.89 34.15
CA PHE A 61 -23.32 -21.71 34.11
C PHE A 61 -24.47 -21.79 35.11
N VAL A 62 -25.02 -22.98 35.36
CA VAL A 62 -26.02 -23.23 36.42
C VAL A 62 -25.46 -22.81 37.78
N GLN A 63 -24.23 -23.23 38.11
CA GLN A 63 -23.54 -22.87 39.35
C GLN A 63 -23.32 -21.35 39.46
N PHE A 64 -22.85 -20.71 38.38
CA PHE A 64 -22.68 -19.26 38.34
C PHE A 64 -24.00 -18.50 38.56
N LEU A 65 -25.08 -18.92 37.89
CA LEU A 65 -26.39 -18.29 38.03
C LEU A 65 -26.97 -18.46 39.45
N SER A 66 -26.84 -19.65 40.03
CA SER A 66 -27.22 -19.97 41.41
C SER A 66 -26.50 -19.06 42.42
N GLN A 67 -25.18 -18.89 42.28
CA GLN A 67 -24.38 -17.99 43.13
C GLN A 67 -24.80 -16.52 42.96
N GLN A 68 -24.91 -16.04 41.71
CA GLN A 68 -25.16 -14.63 41.41
C GLN A 68 -26.58 -14.17 41.76
N LYS A 69 -27.55 -15.08 41.80
CA LYS A 69 -28.94 -14.81 42.24
C LYS A 69 -29.25 -15.27 43.67
N ASN A 70 -28.33 -15.97 44.33
CA ASN A 70 -28.55 -16.62 45.62
C ASN A 70 -29.80 -17.53 45.65
N ILE A 71 -29.92 -18.39 44.64
CA ILE A 71 -31.00 -19.38 44.46
C ILE A 71 -30.43 -20.79 44.43
N SER A 72 -31.26 -21.82 44.64
CA SER A 72 -30.81 -23.21 44.52
C SER A 72 -30.41 -23.57 43.08
N LEU A 73 -29.55 -24.59 42.93
CA LEU A 73 -29.14 -25.09 41.61
C LEU A 73 -30.35 -25.52 40.75
N ILE A 74 -31.36 -26.13 41.38
CA ILE A 74 -32.59 -26.58 40.71
C ILE A 74 -33.39 -25.40 40.18
N GLU A 75 -33.55 -24.32 40.97
CA GLU A 75 -34.22 -23.10 40.53
C GLU A 75 -33.47 -22.41 39.39
N ALA A 76 -32.13 -22.38 39.45
CA ALA A 76 -31.29 -21.85 38.38
C ALA A 76 -31.47 -22.62 37.06
N GLU A 77 -31.51 -23.97 37.10
CA GLU A 77 -31.83 -24.78 35.92
C GLU A 77 -33.23 -24.50 35.36
N ILE A 78 -34.24 -24.40 36.23
CA ILE A 78 -35.62 -24.11 35.83
C ILE A 78 -35.71 -22.75 35.14
N GLU A 79 -35.00 -21.75 35.66
CA GLU A 79 -34.97 -20.42 35.06
C GLU A 79 -34.27 -20.42 33.69
N ILE A 80 -33.13 -21.11 33.56
CA ILE A 80 -32.44 -21.31 32.27
C ILE A 80 -33.37 -21.98 31.26
N LYS A 81 -34.00 -23.10 31.64
CA LYS A 81 -34.94 -23.85 30.78
C LYS A 81 -36.14 -22.99 30.37
N LYS A 82 -36.70 -22.20 31.29
CA LYS A 82 -37.79 -21.25 31.01
C LYS A 82 -37.38 -20.18 30.01
N GLN A 83 -36.19 -19.61 30.15
CA GLN A 83 -35.67 -18.58 29.24
C GLN A 83 -35.39 -19.14 27.84
N ILE A 84 -34.83 -20.34 27.75
CA ILE A 84 -34.58 -21.05 26.47
C ILE A 84 -35.89 -21.37 25.76
N ASN A 85 -36.90 -21.87 26.50
CA ASN A 85 -38.22 -22.15 25.94
C ASN A 85 -38.89 -20.88 25.41
N TYR A 86 -38.75 -19.76 26.11
CA TYR A 86 -39.21 -18.45 25.64
C TYR A 86 -38.50 -18.02 24.34
N TRP A 87 -37.16 -18.08 24.30
CA TRP A 87 -36.39 -17.73 23.09
C TRP A 87 -36.75 -18.61 21.88
N ASN A 88 -36.86 -19.93 22.08
CA ASN A 88 -37.28 -20.85 21.04
C ASN A 88 -38.70 -20.52 20.53
N ALA A 89 -39.67 -20.33 21.42
CA ALA A 89 -41.04 -19.99 21.05
C ALA A 89 -41.13 -18.66 20.28
N THR A 90 -40.41 -17.63 20.72
CA THR A 90 -40.35 -16.33 20.04
C THR A 90 -39.69 -16.44 18.67
N LEU A 91 -38.58 -17.19 18.53
CA LEU A 91 -37.94 -17.42 17.22
C LEU A 91 -38.87 -18.13 16.23
N TYR A 92 -39.59 -19.16 16.66
CA TYR A 92 -40.53 -19.87 15.77
C TYR A 92 -41.72 -19.01 15.36
N LYS A 93 -42.22 -18.15 16.25
CA LYS A 93 -43.40 -17.31 16.01
C LYS A 93 -43.07 -16.06 15.18
N GLU A 94 -42.00 -15.35 15.55
CA GLU A 94 -41.68 -14.00 15.05
C GLU A 94 -40.54 -14.02 14.03
N LYS A 95 -39.87 -15.17 13.83
CA LYS A 95 -38.71 -15.38 12.94
C LYS A 95 -37.47 -14.53 13.25
N LYS A 96 -37.56 -13.65 14.24
CA LYS A 96 -36.48 -12.78 14.71
C LYS A 96 -36.69 -12.52 16.19
N PHE A 97 -35.62 -12.53 16.98
CA PHE A 97 -35.66 -11.98 18.34
C PHE A 97 -34.32 -11.34 18.72
N LEU A 98 -34.39 -10.26 19.50
CA LEU A 98 -33.21 -9.57 20.02
C LEU A 98 -32.92 -10.08 21.43
N VAL A 99 -31.65 -10.39 21.69
CA VAL A 99 -31.15 -10.69 23.04
C VAL A 99 -30.26 -9.52 23.46
N GLU A 100 -30.74 -8.77 24.45
CA GLU A 100 -30.07 -7.56 24.94
C GLU A 100 -28.61 -7.82 25.30
N HIS A 101 -27.73 -6.91 24.88
CA HIS A 101 -26.27 -6.98 25.02
C HIS A 101 -25.54 -8.14 24.30
N LEU A 102 -26.25 -9.16 23.80
CA LEU A 102 -25.64 -10.34 23.16
C LEU A 102 -25.71 -10.30 21.63
N GLY A 103 -26.88 -9.98 21.06
CA GLY A 103 -27.05 -9.96 19.60
C GLY A 103 -28.50 -10.19 19.17
N THR A 104 -28.69 -10.45 17.87
CA THR A 104 -30.01 -10.73 17.28
C THR A 104 -30.01 -12.07 16.56
N PHE A 105 -31.04 -12.88 16.84
CA PHE A 105 -31.32 -14.12 16.14
C PHE A 105 -32.33 -13.91 15.02
N PHE A 106 -32.14 -14.64 13.93
CA PHE A 106 -32.98 -14.67 12.73
C PHE A 106 -33.24 -16.12 12.33
N LEU A 107 -34.38 -16.39 11.72
CA LEU A 107 -34.76 -17.69 11.16
C LEU A 107 -34.88 -17.56 9.63
N GLU A 108 -33.80 -17.91 8.94
CA GLU A 108 -33.70 -17.87 7.47
C GLU A 108 -33.59 -19.30 6.92
N ASP A 109 -34.41 -19.68 5.93
CA ASP A 109 -34.42 -21.01 5.31
C ASP A 109 -34.45 -22.20 6.32
N ASN A 110 -35.28 -22.08 7.36
CA ASN A 110 -35.36 -22.98 8.52
C ASN A 110 -34.05 -23.17 9.31
N LYS A 111 -33.06 -22.28 9.14
CA LYS A 111 -31.80 -22.25 9.89
C LYS A 111 -31.77 -21.05 10.82
N MET A 112 -31.26 -21.27 12.02
CA MET A 112 -31.02 -20.22 12.99
C MET A 112 -29.72 -19.49 12.61
N VAL A 113 -29.82 -18.20 12.29
CA VAL A 113 -28.69 -17.29 12.04
C VAL A 113 -28.58 -16.34 13.22
N PHE A 114 -27.37 -16.06 13.67
CA PHE A 114 -27.10 -15.14 14.77
C PHE A 114 -26.14 -14.04 14.32
N VAL A 115 -26.51 -12.79 14.60
CA VAL A 115 -25.66 -11.61 14.42
C VAL A 115 -25.29 -11.12 15.81
N GLY A 116 -24.01 -11.21 16.14
CA GLY A 116 -23.48 -10.84 17.45
C GLY A 116 -23.40 -9.34 17.64
N ASN A 117 -23.51 -8.91 18.89
CA ASN A 117 -23.04 -7.58 19.26
C ASN A 117 -21.52 -7.63 19.43
N ARG A 118 -20.83 -6.65 18.82
CA ARG A 118 -19.43 -6.38 19.15
C ARG A 118 -19.35 -6.03 20.63
N THR A 119 -18.49 -6.74 21.35
CA THR A 119 -18.27 -6.51 22.76
C THR A 119 -17.06 -5.59 22.95
N GLU A 120 -17.02 -4.89 24.09
CA GLU A 120 -15.87 -4.07 24.51
C GLU A 120 -14.57 -4.89 24.54
N ASN A 121 -13.43 -4.20 24.63
CA ASN A 121 -12.13 -4.80 24.40
C ASN A 121 -11.67 -5.75 25.52
N LEU A 122 -12.13 -7.00 25.43
CA LEU A 122 -12.04 -8.02 26.48
C LEU A 122 -10.70 -8.79 26.52
N SER A 123 -9.90 -8.74 25.46
CA SER A 123 -8.63 -9.44 25.43
C SER A 123 -7.49 -8.50 25.82
N PRO A 124 -6.63 -8.86 26.80
CA PRO A 124 -5.40 -8.12 27.08
C PRO A 124 -4.51 -7.93 25.85
N SER A 125 -4.62 -8.84 24.86
CA SER A 125 -3.91 -8.81 23.56
C SER A 125 -4.16 -7.56 22.72
N PHE A 126 -5.21 -6.79 23.00
CA PHE A 126 -5.61 -5.60 22.25
C PHE A 126 -5.54 -4.31 23.08
N TYR A 127 -4.91 -4.38 24.26
CA TYR A 127 -4.67 -3.21 25.09
C TYR A 127 -3.82 -2.17 24.33
N GLY A 128 -4.19 -0.89 24.42
CA GLY A 128 -3.55 0.20 23.68
C GLY A 128 -3.96 0.33 22.20
N LEU A 129 -4.88 -0.50 21.69
CA LEU A 129 -5.48 -0.31 20.37
C LEU A 129 -6.77 0.51 20.48
N GLU A 130 -6.66 1.80 20.17
CA GLU A 130 -7.77 2.76 20.19
C GLU A 130 -8.49 2.85 18.83
N GLU A 131 -9.65 3.50 18.82
CA GLU A 131 -10.42 3.80 17.61
C GLU A 131 -9.80 4.99 16.87
N ILE A 132 -9.55 4.83 15.56
CA ILE A 132 -8.85 5.84 14.76
C ILE A 132 -9.86 6.62 13.91
N ASN A 133 -10.02 7.92 14.17
CA ASN A 133 -10.88 8.79 13.37
C ASN A 133 -10.17 9.26 12.09
N ILE A 134 -10.64 8.80 10.93
CA ILE A 134 -10.07 9.11 9.61
C ILE A 134 -10.34 10.57 9.23
N SER A 135 -11.42 11.16 9.73
CA SER A 135 -11.83 12.54 9.46
C SER A 135 -10.77 13.56 9.91
N GLU A 136 -10.10 13.26 11.03
CA GLU A 136 -9.01 14.09 11.57
C GLU A 136 -7.76 14.03 10.70
N ILE A 137 -7.39 12.83 10.21
CA ILE A 137 -6.23 12.60 9.34
C ILE A 137 -6.33 13.42 8.04
N LYS A 138 -7.55 13.56 7.48
CA LYS A 138 -7.80 14.33 6.25
C LYS A 138 -7.45 15.83 6.39
N ASN A 139 -7.42 16.35 7.62
CA ASN A 139 -7.10 17.75 7.91
C ASN A 139 -5.61 17.99 8.21
N SER A 140 -4.77 16.94 8.20
CA SER A 140 -3.32 17.13 8.27
C SER A 140 -2.86 18.05 7.14
N PRO A 141 -2.22 19.20 7.43
CA PRO A 141 -1.80 20.14 6.40
C PRO A 141 -0.86 19.40 5.46
N ASN A 142 -1.28 19.26 4.21
CA ASN A 142 -0.56 18.53 3.17
C ASN A 142 0.86 19.06 3.08
N ARG A 143 1.80 18.34 3.71
CA ARG A 143 3.23 18.64 3.68
C ARG A 143 3.69 18.35 2.26
N LYS A 144 3.47 19.32 1.37
CA LYS A 144 4.02 19.35 0.02
C LYS A 144 5.50 19.02 0.18
N SER A 145 5.89 17.82 -0.23
CA SER A 145 7.30 17.46 -0.35
C SER A 145 7.91 18.50 -1.27
N ASN A 146 8.76 19.38 -0.72
CA ASN A 146 9.30 20.49 -1.48
C ASN A 146 10.06 19.95 -2.69
N SER A 147 9.42 19.98 -3.85
CA SER A 147 10.05 19.71 -5.13
C SER A 147 11.19 20.71 -5.29
N TYR A 148 12.34 20.21 -5.76
CA TYR A 148 13.61 20.91 -5.87
C TYR A 148 13.47 22.42 -6.13
N GLN A 149 13.54 23.22 -5.08
CA GLN A 149 13.61 24.67 -5.20
C GLN A 149 15.02 24.99 -5.71
N MET A 150 15.12 25.53 -6.93
CA MET A 150 16.40 25.95 -7.50
C MET A 150 17.12 26.87 -6.50
N SER A 151 18.28 26.42 -6.01
CA SER A 151 19.09 27.23 -5.11
C SER A 151 19.69 28.43 -5.84
N LYS A 152 20.05 29.47 -5.08
CA LYS A 152 20.65 30.71 -5.62
C LYS A 152 21.97 30.50 -6.38
N SER A 153 22.52 29.30 -6.37
CA SER A 153 23.72 28.87 -7.12
C SER A 153 23.64 29.13 -8.63
N PHE A 154 22.44 29.08 -9.23
CA PHE A 154 22.28 29.41 -10.67
C PHE A 154 22.69 30.86 -11.01
N ILE A 155 22.59 31.79 -10.06
CA ILE A 155 23.02 33.18 -10.23
C ILE A 155 24.56 33.24 -10.34
N TRP A 156 25.27 32.44 -9.53
CA TRP A 156 26.73 32.30 -9.60
C TRP A 156 27.20 31.59 -10.88
N ILE A 157 26.47 30.58 -11.34
CA ILE A 157 26.73 29.94 -12.64
C ILE A 157 26.60 30.97 -13.77
N GLY A 158 25.56 31.81 -13.75
CA GLY A 158 25.38 32.88 -14.74
C GLY A 158 26.53 33.89 -14.75
N ALA A 159 26.95 34.36 -13.56
CA ALA A 159 28.08 35.30 -13.44
C ALA A 159 29.40 34.72 -13.98
N LEU A 160 29.69 33.44 -13.70
CA LEU A 160 30.88 32.77 -14.22
C LEU A 160 30.85 32.65 -15.75
N LEU A 161 29.69 32.30 -16.32
CA LEU A 161 29.51 32.15 -17.77
C LEU A 161 29.69 33.50 -18.50
N ILE A 162 29.17 34.60 -17.93
CA ILE A 162 29.38 35.97 -18.43
C ILE A 162 30.88 36.35 -18.37
N GLY A 163 31.58 36.01 -17.29
CA GLY A 163 33.02 36.27 -17.17
C GLY A 163 33.86 35.55 -18.24
N VAL A 164 33.56 34.28 -18.50
CA VAL A 164 34.22 33.50 -19.56
C VAL A 164 33.93 34.06 -20.96
N LEU A 165 32.70 34.52 -21.21
CA LEU A 165 32.32 35.20 -22.47
C LEU A 165 33.08 36.52 -22.65
N GLY A 166 33.23 37.32 -21.60
CA GLY A 166 34.02 38.56 -21.64
C GLY A 166 35.50 38.30 -21.94
N LEU A 167 36.10 37.30 -21.27
CA LEU A 167 37.50 36.90 -21.49
C LEU A 167 37.75 36.39 -22.91
N THR A 168 36.86 35.57 -23.47
CA THR A 168 37.01 35.06 -24.84
C THR A 168 36.84 36.16 -25.89
N TYR A 169 35.87 37.07 -25.72
CA TYR A 169 35.70 38.23 -26.60
C TYR A 169 36.92 39.17 -26.55
N PHE A 170 37.43 39.47 -25.35
CA PHE A 170 38.60 40.33 -25.17
C PHE A 170 39.87 39.70 -25.77
N GLY A 171 40.06 38.39 -25.61
CA GLY A 171 41.20 37.66 -26.21
C GLY A 171 41.19 37.59 -27.73
N VAL A 172 40.02 37.63 -28.37
CA VAL A 172 39.89 37.71 -29.84
C VAL A 172 40.11 39.13 -30.35
N THR A 173 39.61 40.15 -29.63
CA THR A 173 39.64 41.55 -30.09
C THR A 173 40.93 42.29 -29.77
N GLN A 174 41.61 41.96 -28.67
CA GLN A 174 42.85 42.61 -28.22
C GLN A 174 43.93 41.58 -27.82
N PRO A 175 44.34 40.66 -28.72
CA PRO A 175 45.29 39.59 -28.39
C PRO A 175 46.66 40.15 -27.96
N GLU A 176 47.06 41.33 -28.43
CA GLU A 176 48.37 41.91 -28.17
C GLU A 176 48.55 42.38 -26.72
N MET A 177 47.48 42.79 -26.03
CA MET A 177 47.55 43.16 -24.60
C MET A 177 47.62 41.95 -23.66
N ILE A 178 47.08 40.80 -24.07
CA ILE A 178 47.03 39.59 -23.24
C ILE A 178 48.24 38.68 -23.49
N PHE A 179 48.66 38.53 -24.75
CA PHE A 179 49.71 37.59 -25.16
C PHE A 179 51.04 38.26 -25.53
N GLY A 180 51.09 39.59 -25.57
CA GLY A 180 52.29 40.37 -25.90
C GLY A 180 52.70 40.32 -27.37
N ASN A 181 53.71 41.12 -27.72
CA ASN A 181 54.18 41.24 -29.09
C ASN A 181 54.85 39.93 -29.57
N ARG A 182 54.43 39.45 -30.74
CA ARG A 182 54.95 38.22 -31.36
C ARG A 182 56.46 38.35 -31.61
N SER A 183 57.26 37.70 -30.78
CA SER A 183 58.71 37.92 -30.69
C SER A 183 59.56 37.27 -31.81
N PHE A 184 58.93 36.87 -32.92
CA PHE A 184 59.61 36.21 -34.05
C PHE A 184 59.32 36.95 -35.35
N LYS A 185 60.29 37.75 -35.81
CA LYS A 185 60.32 38.23 -37.19
C LYS A 185 60.47 37.03 -38.11
N LYS A 186 59.47 36.81 -38.97
CA LYS A 186 59.52 35.80 -40.02
C LYS A 186 60.40 36.32 -41.15
N GLU A 187 61.72 36.19 -41.00
CA GLU A 187 62.67 36.49 -42.07
C GLU A 187 62.49 35.46 -43.18
N ILE A 188 61.97 35.92 -44.32
CA ILE A 188 61.76 35.11 -45.51
C ILE A 188 63.08 35.14 -46.30
N PRO A 189 63.78 34.01 -46.51
CA PRO A 189 64.98 34.01 -47.32
C PRO A 189 64.64 34.42 -48.76
N LYS A 190 65.38 35.42 -49.25
CA LYS A 190 65.23 36.03 -50.57
C LYS A 190 65.50 35.00 -51.67
N LYS A 191 64.45 34.43 -52.26
CA LYS A 191 64.57 33.53 -53.41
C LYS A 191 64.97 34.32 -54.65
N GLU A 192 66.06 33.91 -55.28
CA GLU A 192 66.57 34.54 -56.51
C GLU A 192 65.61 34.31 -57.69
N ILE A 193 65.64 35.27 -58.64
CA ILE A 193 64.66 35.40 -59.72
C ILE A 193 65.32 34.95 -61.03
N ILE A 194 64.73 33.97 -61.71
CA ILE A 194 65.01 33.66 -63.12
C ILE A 194 63.78 34.07 -63.95
N PRO A 195 63.92 34.84 -65.05
CA PRO A 195 62.79 35.51 -65.67
C PRO A 195 61.93 34.60 -66.56
N ILE A 196 60.65 34.49 -66.17
CA ILE A 196 59.46 34.72 -67.01
C ILE A 196 59.47 34.14 -68.44
N LYS A 197 58.61 33.14 -68.67
CA LYS A 197 57.67 33.19 -69.80
C LYS A 197 56.24 33.31 -69.27
N LYS A 198 55.54 34.34 -69.73
CA LYS A 198 54.08 34.44 -69.58
C LYS A 198 53.47 33.71 -70.76
N ASP A 199 52.55 32.80 -70.48
CA ASP A 199 51.35 32.65 -71.31
C ASP A 199 50.16 32.52 -70.35
N SER A 200 48.98 32.90 -70.84
CA SER A 200 47.98 33.56 -70.00
C SER A 200 46.60 32.94 -70.11
N ILE A 201 45.74 33.25 -69.12
CA ILE A 201 44.26 33.14 -69.17
C ILE A 201 43.78 31.67 -69.03
N LYS A 202 43.40 31.23 -67.81
CA LYS A 202 42.00 31.16 -67.28
C LYS A 202 41.23 29.93 -67.83
N ILE A 203 40.31 29.26 -67.14
CA ILE A 203 39.49 29.57 -65.97
C ILE A 203 38.96 28.25 -65.35
N ASP A 204 38.70 28.20 -64.03
CA ASP A 204 37.79 27.31 -63.26
C ASP A 204 37.82 25.76 -63.40
N SER A 205 37.29 24.95 -62.46
CA SER A 205 37.17 25.02 -60.99
C SER A 205 36.71 23.63 -60.47
N LEU A 206 36.88 23.36 -59.17
CA LEU A 206 36.28 22.24 -58.40
C LEU A 206 36.67 20.78 -58.74
N ALA A 207 37.51 20.15 -57.91
CA ALA A 207 37.18 18.91 -57.18
C ALA A 207 38.32 18.38 -56.28
N ALA A 208 37.93 17.84 -55.12
CA ALA A 208 38.60 16.74 -54.40
C ALA A 208 40.08 16.84 -53.98
N VAL A 209 40.36 17.59 -52.90
CA VAL A 209 41.30 17.12 -51.84
C VAL A 209 40.69 17.39 -50.46
N GLN A 210 39.87 16.47 -49.96
CA GLN A 210 39.62 16.39 -48.51
C GLN A 210 40.72 15.56 -47.87
N LEU A 211 41.44 16.17 -46.94
CA LEU A 211 42.44 15.49 -46.11
C LEU A 211 41.75 14.56 -45.12
N LYS A 212 42.32 13.36 -44.91
CA LYS A 212 41.98 12.48 -43.80
C LYS A 212 42.17 13.21 -42.47
N ILE A 213 41.18 13.12 -41.58
CA ILE A 213 41.41 13.02 -40.14
C ILE A 213 40.58 11.84 -39.63
N ASP A 214 41.22 11.04 -38.78
CA ASP A 214 40.69 9.77 -38.27
C ASP A 214 39.57 9.93 -37.23
N SER A 215 38.91 8.79 -37.05
CA SER A 215 37.94 8.42 -36.01
C SER A 215 38.04 9.15 -34.67
N LEU A 216 36.86 9.50 -34.11
CA LEU A 216 36.40 8.93 -32.83
C LEU A 216 34.87 9.14 -32.66
N LYS A 217 34.20 8.06 -32.21
CA LYS A 217 32.87 7.93 -31.56
C LYS A 217 32.36 9.19 -30.82
N ASN A 218 31.08 9.48 -30.51
CA ASN A 218 29.73 8.88 -30.65
C ASN A 218 28.74 9.99 -30.15
N ASP A 219 27.41 10.00 -30.34
CA ASP A 219 26.41 9.27 -31.14
C ASP A 219 25.10 10.11 -31.16
N SER A 220 24.24 10.01 -32.18
CA SER A 220 22.85 10.51 -32.09
C SER A 220 21.93 9.95 -33.20
N LEU A 221 21.19 8.91 -32.81
CA LEU A 221 19.99 8.32 -33.43
C LEU A 221 19.14 9.25 -34.33
N GLN A 222 18.71 8.77 -35.51
CA GLN A 222 17.29 8.43 -35.72
C GLN A 222 16.97 7.60 -36.99
N ASN A 223 15.86 6.88 -36.90
CA ASN A 223 15.34 5.84 -37.81
C ASN A 223 15.06 6.28 -39.25
N ALA A 224 15.23 5.36 -40.21
CA ALA A 224 14.27 5.18 -41.32
C ALA A 224 14.32 3.77 -41.94
N ILE A 225 13.20 3.03 -41.82
CA ILE A 225 12.65 2.05 -42.79
C ILE A 225 13.37 0.68 -42.95
N ALA A 226 12.57 -0.40 -42.92
CA ALA A 226 12.96 -1.82 -43.01
C ALA A 226 12.75 -2.38 -44.45
N PRO A 227 13.10 -3.66 -44.82
CA PRO A 227 12.49 -4.86 -44.23
C PRO A 227 13.33 -6.17 -44.11
N VAL A 228 13.22 -6.81 -42.93
CA VAL A 228 12.93 -8.26 -42.68
C VAL A 228 13.67 -9.37 -43.48
N LYS A 229 14.42 -10.26 -42.79
CA LYS A 229 14.10 -11.71 -42.62
C LYS A 229 15.12 -12.54 -41.78
N THR A 230 14.58 -13.23 -40.75
CA THR A 230 15.08 -14.47 -40.09
C THR A 230 16.41 -14.44 -39.28
N PRO A 231 16.64 -15.38 -38.33
CA PRO A 231 15.79 -15.68 -37.17
C PRO A 231 16.59 -15.62 -35.84
N ALA A 232 16.05 -14.99 -34.79
CA ALA A 232 16.75 -14.83 -33.51
C ALA A 232 16.39 -15.92 -32.48
N ASN A 233 17.41 -16.45 -31.81
CA ASN A 233 17.27 -17.40 -30.70
C ASN A 233 16.50 -16.80 -29.52
N LYS A 234 15.51 -17.52 -28.99
CA LYS A 234 14.79 -17.15 -27.77
C LYS A 234 15.62 -17.52 -26.54
N TRP A 235 16.24 -16.53 -25.89
CA TRP A 235 16.66 -16.66 -24.50
C TRP A 235 15.40 -16.83 -23.64
N SER A 236 15.26 -17.95 -22.94
CA SER A 236 14.11 -18.17 -22.05
C SER A 236 14.39 -17.59 -20.65
N SER A 237 13.54 -16.68 -20.20
CA SER A 237 13.45 -16.31 -18.79
C SER A 237 12.61 -17.37 -18.07
N LYS A 238 13.26 -18.22 -17.25
CA LYS A 238 12.56 -18.93 -16.18
C LYS A 238 12.04 -17.92 -15.14
N ASN A 239 11.11 -18.39 -14.30
CA ASN A 239 10.52 -17.74 -13.11
C ASN A 239 9.28 -16.88 -13.42
N TYR A 240 8.13 -17.00 -12.73
CA TYR A 240 7.73 -17.89 -11.63
C TYR A 240 6.43 -18.65 -11.94
N SER A 241 6.25 -19.81 -11.30
CA SER A 241 5.01 -20.59 -11.38
C SER A 241 3.83 -19.81 -10.80
N LYS A 242 2.71 -19.71 -11.54
CA LYS A 242 1.45 -19.21 -10.98
C LYS A 242 0.95 -20.18 -9.92
N SER A 243 1.15 -19.83 -8.64
CA SER A 243 0.59 -20.57 -7.51
C SER A 243 -0.94 -20.55 -7.60
N LYS A 244 -1.52 -21.65 -8.07
CA LYS A 244 -2.97 -21.86 -8.02
C LYS A 244 -3.42 -21.78 -6.57
N TRP A 245 -4.23 -20.79 -6.25
CA TRP A 245 -4.89 -20.66 -4.95
C TRP A 245 -5.63 -21.97 -4.64
N LYS A 246 -5.15 -22.70 -3.62
CA LYS A 246 -5.83 -23.90 -3.14
C LYS A 246 -7.05 -23.44 -2.35
N LYS A 247 -8.24 -23.83 -2.82
CA LYS A 247 -9.49 -23.65 -2.07
C LYS A 247 -9.35 -24.32 -0.69
N PRO A 248 -9.86 -23.73 0.40
CA PRO A 248 -9.78 -24.33 1.73
C PRO A 248 -10.46 -25.71 1.72
N LYS A 249 -9.81 -26.70 2.35
CA LYS A 249 -10.43 -28.00 2.58
C LYS A 249 -11.60 -27.83 3.54
N LYS A 250 -12.76 -28.41 3.21
CA LYS A 250 -13.83 -28.61 4.20
C LYS A 250 -13.29 -29.54 5.31
N PRO A 251 -13.63 -29.30 6.59
CA PRO A 251 -13.37 -30.30 7.63
C PRO A 251 -14.21 -31.55 7.35
N GLN A 252 -13.60 -32.73 7.48
CA GLN A 252 -14.33 -33.97 7.66
C GLN A 252 -14.47 -34.19 9.16
N ASN A 253 -15.69 -34.34 9.66
CA ASN A 253 -15.91 -34.79 11.03
C ASN A 253 -15.42 -36.22 11.18
N ARG A 254 -14.84 -36.52 12.34
CA ARG A 254 -14.58 -37.85 12.85
C ARG A 254 -14.77 -37.83 14.37
#